data_AF-A0A537USU6-F1
#
_entry.id   AF-A0A537USU6-F1
#
_cell.length_a   1.000
_cell.length_b   1.000
_cell.length_c   1.000
_cell.angle_alpha   90.00
_cell.angle_beta   90.00
_cell.angle_gamma   90.00
#
_symmetry.space_group_name_H-M   'P 1'
#
loop_
_entity.id
_entity.type
_entity.pdbx_description
1 polymer ?
#
loop_
_entity_poly.entity_id
_entity_poly.type
_entity_poly.pdbx_seq_one_letter_code
_entity_poly.pdbx_strand_id
1 'polypeptide(L)'
;TPELLRLKGELLLLQNGSAAEAEALFRQALAGARRQEALSWELRAATSFARLLRNQGRPADAIACLQPVYDRFTEGFDTGDLIAAKQLLDELGDARRD
;
A
#
# COMPACT_ATOMS: atom_id res chain seq x y z
N THR A 1 14.57 0.18 8.09
CA THR A 1 13.28 0.80 8.50
C THR A 1 12.17 0.32 7.56
N PRO A 2 10.89 0.41 7.95
CA PRO A 2 9.75 0.07 7.08
C PRO A 2 9.82 0.77 5.72
N GLU A 3 10.19 2.05 5.71
CA GLU A 3 10.30 2.84 4.49
C GLU A 3 11.37 2.32 3.52
N LEU A 4 12.52 1.85 4.03
CA LEU A 4 13.55 1.27 3.18
C LEU A 4 13.07 -0.03 2.50
N LEU A 5 12.34 -0.87 3.23
CA LEU A 5 11.78 -2.10 2.68
C LEU A 5 10.73 -1.80 1.60
N ARG A 6 9.87 -0.80 1.84
CA ARG A 6 8.90 -0.33 0.83
C ARG A 6 9.60 0.16 -0.43
N LEU A 7 10.60 1.03 -0.31
CA LEU A 7 11.37 1.55 -1.44
C LEU A 7 12.09 0.45 -2.22
N LYS A 8 12.62 -0.58 -1.53
CA LYS A 8 13.23 -1.73 -2.20
C LYS A 8 12.20 -2.52 -3.03
N GLY A 9 10.99 -2.70 -2.50
CA GLY A 9 9.89 -3.35 -3.24
C GLY A 9 9.49 -2.56 -4.50
N GLU A 10 9.32 -1.25 -4.38
CA GLU A 10 9.03 -0.35 -5.51
C GLU A 10 10.12 -0.40 -6.58
N LEU A 11 11.39 -0.31 -6.18
CA LEU A 11 12.51 -0.38 -7.11
C LEU A 11 12.55 -1.70 -7.86
N LEU A 12 12.28 -2.82 -7.16
CA LEU A 12 12.25 -4.13 -7.77
C LEU A 12 11.16 -4.22 -8.84
N LEU A 13 9.97 -3.67 -8.58
CA LEU A 13 8.89 -3.61 -9.57
C LEU A 13 9.24 -2.71 -10.76
N LEU A 14 9.85 -1.54 -10.52
CA LEU A 14 10.27 -0.62 -11.57
C LEU A 14 11.29 -1.26 -12.52
N GLN A 15 12.11 -2.18 -12.01
CA GLN A 15 13.10 -2.93 -12.78
C GLN A 15 12.55 -4.19 -13.44
N ASN A 16 11.22 -4.37 -13.49
CA ASN A 16 10.56 -5.60 -13.95
C ASN A 16 11.06 -6.87 -13.24
N GLY A 17 11.42 -6.74 -11.96
CA GLY A 17 11.86 -7.84 -11.12
C GLY A 17 10.70 -8.70 -10.60
N SER A 18 11.01 -9.59 -9.67
CA SER A 18 10.03 -10.54 -9.11
C SER A 18 8.93 -9.84 -8.31
N ALA A 19 7.70 -9.92 -8.79
CA ALA A 19 6.52 -9.44 -8.09
C ALA A 19 6.33 -10.13 -6.72
N ALA A 20 6.67 -11.41 -6.62
CA ALA A 20 6.57 -12.17 -5.37
C ALA A 20 7.57 -11.67 -4.31
N GLU A 21 8.78 -11.31 -4.73
CA GLU A 21 9.78 -10.71 -3.83
C GLU A 21 9.39 -9.29 -3.39
N ALA A 22 8.84 -8.49 -4.31
CA ALA A 22 8.33 -7.15 -3.98
C ALA A 22 7.18 -7.25 -2.96
N GLU A 23 6.26 -8.19 -3.17
CA GLU A 23 5.18 -8.50 -2.23
C GLU A 23 5.71 -8.93 -0.85
N ALA A 24 6.77 -9.75 -0.78
CA ALA A 24 7.41 -10.11 0.47
C ALA A 24 8.04 -8.88 1.19
N LEU A 25 8.65 -7.96 0.42
CA LEU A 25 9.21 -6.72 0.96
C LEU A 25 8.12 -5.80 1.52
N PHE A 26 6.99 -5.65 0.84
CA PHE A 26 5.86 -4.86 1.35
C PHE A 26 5.24 -5.45 2.61
N ARG A 27 5.10 -6.78 2.70
CA ARG A 27 4.64 -7.43 3.94
C ARG A 27 5.58 -7.16 5.11
N GLN A 28 6.89 -7.23 4.88
CA GLN A 28 7.88 -6.91 5.92
C GLN A 28 7.82 -5.41 6.32
N ALA A 29 7.64 -4.51 5.34
CA ALA A 29 7.46 -3.09 5.60
C ALA A 29 6.22 -2.83 6.49
N LEU A 30 5.07 -3.43 6.16
CA LEU A 30 3.85 -3.33 6.95
C LEU A 30 4.02 -3.86 8.37
N ALA A 31 4.60 -5.06 8.52
CA ALA A 31 4.85 -5.64 9.84
C ALA A 31 5.78 -4.74 10.69
N GLY A 32 6.81 -4.17 10.07
CA GLY A 32 7.71 -3.24 10.73
C GLY A 32 7.03 -1.92 11.13
N ALA A 33 6.20 -1.34 10.25
CA ALA A 33 5.49 -0.09 10.52
C ALA A 33 4.48 -0.26 11.66
N ARG A 34 3.72 -1.36 11.67
CA ARG A 34 2.79 -1.71 12.75
C ARG A 34 3.49 -1.86 14.09
N ARG A 35 4.62 -2.57 14.13
CA ARG A 35 5.41 -2.76 15.36
C ARG A 35 5.94 -1.44 15.93
N GLN A 36 6.23 -0.47 15.06
CA GLN A 36 6.73 0.85 15.45
C GLN A 36 5.61 1.88 15.65
N GLU A 37 4.34 1.48 15.50
CA GLU A 37 3.18 2.39 15.54
C GLU A 37 3.31 3.58 14.57
N ALA A 38 4.07 3.38 13.48
CA ALA A 38 4.40 4.42 12.52
C ALA A 38 3.33 4.49 11.43
N LEU A 39 2.19 5.11 11.74
CA LEU A 39 0.99 5.09 10.88
C LEU A 39 1.24 5.64 9.47
N SER A 40 2.03 6.71 9.33
CA SER A 40 2.39 7.25 7.99
C SER A 40 3.21 6.25 7.17
N TRP A 41 4.11 5.49 7.79
CA TRP A 41 4.85 4.43 7.08
C TRP A 41 3.97 3.23 6.75
N GLU A 42 3.01 2.91 7.63
CA GLU A 42 2.02 1.86 7.37
C GLU A 42 1.18 2.22 6.14
N LEU A 43 0.70 3.46 6.04
CA LEU A 43 -0.10 3.94 4.91
C LEU A 43 0.65 3.84 3.59
N ARG A 44 1.90 4.32 3.57
CA ARG A 44 2.74 4.27 2.36
C ARG A 44 3.01 2.84 1.92
N ALA A 45 3.34 1.95 2.86
CA ALA A 45 3.56 0.53 2.56
C ALA A 45 2.28 -0.17 2.09
N ALA A 46 1.14 0.11 2.72
CA ALA A 46 -0.16 -0.43 2.33
C ALA A 46 -0.56 0.03 0.92
N THR A 47 -0.31 1.31 0.59
CA THR A 47 -0.60 1.88 -0.72
C THR A 47 0.21 1.21 -1.82
N SER A 48 1.54 1.10 -1.64
CA SER A 48 2.43 0.37 -2.55
C SER A 48 1.97 -1.09 -2.74
N PHE A 49 1.62 -1.77 -1.66
CA PHE A 49 1.18 -3.16 -1.73
C PHE A 49 -0.17 -3.32 -2.44
N ALA A 50 -1.13 -2.44 -2.15
CA ALA A 50 -2.44 -2.43 -2.79
C ALA A 50 -2.34 -2.22 -4.31
N ARG A 51 -1.41 -1.37 -4.79
CA ARG A 51 -1.15 -1.22 -6.23
C ARG A 51 -0.66 -2.51 -6.85
N LEU A 52 0.26 -3.22 -6.19
CA LEU A 52 0.73 -4.52 -6.66
C LEU A 52 -0.40 -5.55 -6.71
N LEU A 53 -1.21 -5.65 -5.65
CA LEU A 53 -2.35 -6.57 -5.58
C LEU A 53 -3.36 -6.29 -6.70
N ARG A 54 -3.69 -5.02 -6.94
CA ARG A 54 -4.55 -4.60 -8.06
C ARG A 54 -3.97 -5.06 -9.39
N ASN A 55 -2.69 -4.83 -9.64
CA ASN A 55 -2.02 -5.21 -10.89
C ASN A 55 -1.96 -6.74 -11.08
N GLN A 56 -2.03 -7.52 -9.99
CA GLN A 56 -2.18 -8.97 -10.01
C GLN A 56 -3.64 -9.46 -10.17
N GLY A 57 -4.60 -8.56 -10.38
CA GLY A 57 -6.03 -8.91 -10.48
C GLY A 57 -6.67 -9.24 -9.14
N ARG A 58 -6.14 -8.73 -8.02
CA ARG A 58 -6.63 -8.99 -6.65
C ARG A 58 -7.17 -7.72 -5.97
N PRO A 59 -8.19 -7.05 -6.54
CA PRO A 59 -8.69 -5.78 -6.01
C PRO A 59 -9.31 -5.88 -4.61
N ALA A 60 -9.94 -7.02 -4.28
CA ALA A 60 -10.49 -7.24 -2.94
C ALA A 60 -9.40 -7.25 -1.86
N ASP A 61 -8.28 -7.93 -2.13
CA ASP A 61 -7.12 -7.95 -1.23
C ASP A 61 -6.47 -6.56 -1.11
N ALA A 62 -6.45 -5.79 -2.21
CA ALA A 62 -5.93 -4.43 -2.22
C ALA A 62 -6.73 -3.51 -1.29
N ILE A 63 -8.08 -3.56 -1.37
CA ILE A 63 -8.97 -2.82 -0.46
C ILE A 63 -8.77 -3.28 0.98
N ALA A 64 -8.79 -4.59 1.23
CA ALA A 64 -8.63 -5.16 2.56
C ALA A 64 -7.27 -4.80 3.22
N CYS A 65 -6.24 -4.57 2.40
CA CYS A 65 -4.93 -4.13 2.87
C CYS A 65 -4.89 -2.63 3.21
N LEU A 66 -5.50 -1.78 2.38
CA LEU A 66 -5.33 -0.33 2.45
C LEU A 66 -6.40 0.39 3.28
N GLN A 67 -7.67 0.01 3.12
CA GLN A 67 -8.80 0.69 3.77
C GLN A 67 -8.63 0.79 5.30
N PRO A 68 -8.27 -0.30 6.03
CA PRO A 68 -8.16 -0.22 7.49
C PRO A 68 -7.05 0.71 7.99
N VAL A 69 -6.02 0.96 7.17
CA VAL A 69 -4.93 1.87 7.50
C VAL A 69 -5.35 3.31 7.23
N TYR A 70 -6.01 3.55 6.10
CA TYR A 70 -6.55 4.86 5.73
C TYR A 70 -7.57 5.36 6.77
N ASP A 71 -8.48 4.49 7.22
CA ASP A 71 -9.55 4.83 8.16
C ASP A 71 -9.05 5.20 9.58
N ARG A 72 -7.78 4.91 9.89
CA ARG A 72 -7.16 5.28 11.18
C ARG A 72 -6.66 6.73 11.21
N PHE A 73 -6.59 7.41 10.06
CA PHE A 73 -6.23 8.82 10.02
C PHE A 73 -7.44 9.69 10.33
N THR A 74 -7.22 10.72 11.14
CA THR A 74 -8.21 11.74 11.48
C THR A 74 -7.84 13.13 10.96
N GLU A 75 -6.61 13.29 10.46
CA GLU A 75 -6.04 14.53 9.95
C GLU A 75 -5.03 14.26 8.82
N GLY A 76 -4.55 15.32 8.16
CA GLY A 76 -3.55 15.23 7.10
C GLY A 76 -4.08 14.72 5.77
N PHE A 77 -5.40 14.74 5.54
CA PHE A 77 -6.03 14.30 4.28
C PHE A 77 -5.63 15.14 3.05
N ASP A 78 -4.97 16.28 3.27
CA ASP A 78 -4.34 17.13 2.27
C ASP A 78 -2.90 16.71 1.91
N THR A 79 -2.32 15.75 2.63
CA THR A 79 -0.99 15.21 2.34
C THR A 79 -1.02 14.29 1.12
N GLY A 80 0.09 14.29 0.36
CA GLY A 80 0.20 13.46 -0.85
C GLY A 80 -0.01 11.96 -0.61
N ASP A 81 0.42 11.44 0.54
CA ASP A 81 0.26 10.02 0.87
C ASP A 81 -1.23 9.65 1.07
N LEU A 82 -2.01 10.49 1.78
CA LEU A 82 -3.43 10.24 2.01
C LEU A 82 -4.26 10.47 0.74
N ILE A 83 -3.92 11.48 -0.07
CA ILE A 83 -4.56 11.69 -1.39
C ILE A 83 -4.34 10.47 -2.29
N ALA A 84 -3.10 9.96 -2.38
CA ALA A 84 -2.78 8.82 -3.23
C ALA A 84 -3.48 7.53 -2.76
N ALA A 85 -3.60 7.33 -1.44
CA ALA A 85 -4.33 6.20 -0.87
C ALA A 85 -5.84 6.27 -1.18
N LYS A 86 -6.45 7.45 -1.03
CA LYS A 86 -7.87 7.66 -1.33
C LYS A 86 -8.20 7.41 -2.79
N GLN A 87 -7.40 7.97 -3.70
CA GLN A 87 -7.56 7.76 -5.14
C GLN A 87 -7.52 6.27 -5.50
N LEU A 88 -6.58 5.52 -4.91
CA LEU A 88 -6.49 4.08 -5.14
C LEU A 88 -7.72 3.32 -4.61
N LEU A 89 -8.24 3.69 -3.43
CA LEU A 89 -9.46 3.07 -2.88
C LEU A 89 -10.69 3.37 -3.76
N ASP A 90 -10.80 4.58 -4.29
CA ASP A 90 -11.88 4.95 -5.22
C ASP A 90 -11.82 4.14 -6.51
N GLU A 91 -10.64 4.08 -7.15
CA GLU A 91 -10.40 3.25 -8.35
C GLU A 91 -10.76 1.77 -8.12
N LEU A 92 -10.41 1.22 -6.96
CA LEU A 92 -10.71 -0.17 -6.59
C LEU A 92 -12.21 -0.41 -6.31
N GLY A 93 -12.90 0.60 -5.79
CA GLY A 93 -14.34 0.56 -5.52
C GLY A 93 -15.17 0.58 -6.80
N ASP A 94 -14.76 1.36 -7.78
CA ASP A 94 -15.44 1.43 -9.08
C ASP A 94 -15.21 0.17 -9.91
N ALA A 95 -13.99 -0.39 -9.91
CA ALA A 95 -13.68 -1.65 -10.60
C ALA A 95 -14.45 -2.88 -10.07
N ARG A 96 -15.12 -2.80 -8.91
CA ARG A 96 -16.02 -3.85 -8.39
C ARG A 96 -17.45 -3.73 -8.92
N ARG A 97 -17.81 -2.59 -9.49
CA ARG A 97 -19.17 -2.27 -9.95
C ARG A 97 -19.36 -2.57 -11.43
N ASP A 98 -18.26 -2.71 -12.17
CA ASP A 98 -18.19 -3.14 -13.57
C ASP A 98 -18.18 -4.68 -13.70
#